data_AF-A0AAE1AQD8-F1
#
_entry.id   AF-A0AAE1AQD8-F1
#
_cell.length_a   1.000
_cell.length_b   1.000
_cell.length_c   1.000
_cell.angle_alpha   90.00
_cell.angle_beta   90.00
_cell.angle_gamma   90.00
#
_symmetry.space_group_name_H-M   'P 1'
#
loop_
_entity.id
_entity.type
_entity.pdbx_description
1 polymer ?
#
loop_
_entity_poly.entity_id
_entity_poly.type
_entity_poly.pdbx_seq_one_letter_code
_entity_poly.pdbx_strand_id
1 'polypeptide(L)'
;MASNKRKQDEKHLKILREMVSLPSNKQCFDCHQRGPTYVNMTIGSFICTSCSGILRGLNPPHRVKSISMASFTPEEMDFLKSHGNELGIDLLTGAVCLNSLQMDALLVLPMY
;
A
#
# COMPACT_ATOMS: atom_id res chain seq x y z
N MET A 1 9.26 -28.15 -5.80
CA MET A 1 8.69 -27.09 -4.92
C MET A 1 8.10 -25.90 -5.70
N ALA A 2 7.50 -26.11 -6.89
CA ALA A 2 6.85 -25.02 -7.65
C ALA A 2 5.38 -24.79 -7.24
N SER A 3 4.74 -25.79 -6.63
CA SER A 3 3.31 -25.75 -6.28
C SER A 3 3.00 -24.80 -5.11
N ASN A 4 3.88 -24.76 -4.08
CA ASN A 4 3.67 -23.90 -2.91
C ASN A 4 3.75 -22.40 -3.23
N LYS A 5 4.66 -21.99 -4.13
CA LYS A 5 4.81 -20.58 -4.52
C LYS A 5 3.55 -20.04 -5.20
N ARG A 6 2.95 -20.81 -6.10
CA ARG A 6 1.68 -20.44 -6.77
C ARG A 6 0.53 -20.31 -5.78
N LYS A 7 0.45 -21.24 -4.81
CA LYS A 7 -0.57 -21.20 -3.75
C LYS A 7 -0.42 -19.98 -2.83
N GLN A 8 0.80 -19.53 -2.58
CA GLN A 8 1.03 -18.29 -1.82
C GLN A 8 0.66 -17.04 -2.62
N ASP A 9 1.06 -16.98 -3.89
CA ASP A 9 0.74 -15.86 -4.77
C ASP A 9 -0.78 -15.66 -4.92
N GLU A 10 -1.54 -16.75 -5.07
CA GLU A 10 -3.01 -16.71 -5.11
C GLU A 10 -3.62 -16.18 -3.80
N LYS A 11 -3.06 -16.57 -2.64
CA LYS A 11 -3.48 -16.03 -1.34
C LYS A 11 -3.17 -14.54 -1.22
N HIS A 12 -2.00 -14.10 -1.66
CA HIS A 12 -1.60 -12.70 -1.64
C HIS A 12 -2.52 -11.85 -2.52
N LEU A 13 -2.84 -12.33 -3.72
CA LEU A 13 -3.82 -11.70 -4.62
C LEU A 13 -5.21 -11.58 -4.00
N LYS A 14 -5.66 -12.59 -3.25
CA LYS A 14 -6.95 -12.53 -2.54
C LYS A 14 -6.96 -11.42 -1.48
N ILE A 15 -5.91 -11.33 -0.68
CA ILE A 15 -5.75 -10.28 0.35
C ILE A 15 -5.71 -8.89 -0.31
N LEU A 16 -4.92 -8.72 -1.37
CA LEU A 16 -4.82 -7.46 -2.10
C LEU A 16 -6.18 -7.00 -2.65
N ARG A 17 -6.98 -7.93 -3.20
CA ARG A 17 -8.34 -7.61 -3.65
C ARG A 17 -9.26 -7.18 -2.52
N GLU A 18 -9.12 -7.80 -1.35
CA GLU A 18 -9.88 -7.40 -0.15
C GLU A 18 -9.48 -6.00 0.30
N MET A 19 -8.19 -5.69 0.32
CA MET A 19 -7.69 -4.34 0.67
C MET A 19 -8.16 -3.29 -0.33
N VAL A 20 -8.11 -3.54 -1.64
CA VAL A 20 -8.61 -2.60 -2.67
C VAL A 20 -10.15 -2.44 -2.61
N SER A 21 -10.86 -3.40 -2.02
CA SER A 21 -12.31 -3.29 -1.80
C SER A 21 -12.67 -2.30 -0.69
N LEU A 22 -11.73 -1.94 0.18
CA LEU A 22 -11.94 -0.94 1.22
C LEU A 22 -12.17 0.45 0.60
N PRO A 23 -13.14 1.24 1.10
CA PRO A 23 -13.50 2.53 0.51
C PRO A 23 -12.31 3.50 0.46
N SER A 24 -11.44 3.48 1.47
CA SER A 24 -10.22 4.30 1.54
C SER A 24 -9.18 3.93 0.48
N ASN A 25 -9.08 2.64 0.13
CA ASN A 25 -8.15 2.13 -0.87
C ASN A 25 -8.75 2.10 -2.29
N LYS A 26 -10.03 2.48 -2.47
CA LYS A 26 -10.65 2.60 -3.80
C LYS A 26 -10.20 3.83 -4.57
N GLN A 27 -9.53 4.75 -3.90
CA GLN A 27 -9.04 5.99 -4.48
C GLN A 27 -7.52 6.02 -4.42
N CYS A 28 -6.91 6.56 -5.46
CA CYS A 28 -5.49 6.84 -5.50
C CYS A 28 -5.13 7.82 -4.39
N PHE A 29 -4.07 7.54 -3.64
CA PHE A 29 -3.59 8.41 -2.58
C PHE A 29 -3.23 9.82 -3.09
N ASP A 30 -2.50 9.93 -4.19
CA ASP A 30 -2.09 11.24 -4.73
C ASP A 30 -3.21 12.01 -5.44
N CYS A 31 -3.85 11.39 -6.45
CA CYS A 31 -4.79 12.08 -7.34
C CYS A 31 -6.27 11.80 -7.05
N HIS A 32 -6.59 10.99 -6.04
CA HIS A 32 -7.96 10.61 -5.67
C HIS A 32 -8.79 9.94 -6.78
N GLN A 33 -8.16 9.55 -7.89
CA GLN A 33 -8.82 8.79 -8.95
C GLN A 33 -9.25 7.41 -8.46
N ARG A 34 -10.40 6.96 -8.94
CA ARG A 34 -10.94 5.64 -8.58
C ARG A 34 -10.15 4.52 -9.25
N GLY A 35 -9.96 3.42 -8.52
CA GLY A 35 -9.34 2.21 -9.04
C GLY A 35 -7.81 2.29 -9.10
N PRO A 36 -7.12 2.36 -7.95
CA PRO A 36 -5.68 2.20 -7.95
C PRO A 36 -5.28 0.81 -8.44
N THR A 37 -4.26 0.77 -9.28
CA THR A 37 -3.74 -0.44 -9.95
C THR A 37 -2.32 -0.78 -9.51
N TYR A 38 -1.66 0.16 -8.84
CA TYR A 38 -0.31 0.04 -8.32
C TYR A 38 -0.31 0.30 -6.82
N VAL A 39 0.71 -0.24 -6.17
CA VAL A 39 1.00 -0.04 -4.77
C VAL A 39 2.40 0.52 -4.62
N ASN A 40 2.55 1.56 -3.82
CA ASN A 40 3.82 2.14 -3.46
C ASN A 40 4.38 1.38 -2.25
N MET A 41 5.37 0.53 -2.45
CA MET A 41 6.03 -0.25 -1.39
C MET A 41 6.88 0.60 -0.45
N THR A 42 7.23 1.82 -0.84
CA THR A 42 7.99 2.73 0.04
C THR A 42 7.11 3.28 1.16
N ILE A 43 5.83 3.53 0.87
CA ILE A 43 4.88 4.17 1.81
C ILE A 43 3.82 3.18 2.29
N GLY A 44 3.48 2.18 1.49
CA GLY A 44 2.36 1.27 1.73
C GLY A 44 1.01 1.82 1.23
N SER A 45 1.02 2.71 0.24
CA SER A 45 -0.20 3.37 -0.29
C SER A 45 -0.62 2.85 -1.67
N PHE A 46 -1.91 2.95 -1.97
CA PHE A 46 -2.49 2.55 -3.25
C PHE A 46 -2.58 3.73 -4.21
N ILE A 47 -2.05 3.55 -5.42
CA ILE A 47 -1.89 4.61 -6.43
C ILE A 47 -2.36 4.16 -7.82
N CYS A 48 -2.70 5.13 -8.66
CA CYS A 48 -3.08 4.88 -10.05
C CYS A 48 -1.84 4.70 -10.96
N THR A 49 -2.07 4.24 -12.19
CA THR A 49 -1.03 4.08 -13.22
C THR A 49 -0.29 5.39 -13.53
N SER A 50 -0.98 6.53 -13.53
CA SER A 50 -0.36 7.83 -13.83
C SER A 50 0.59 8.26 -12.71
N CYS A 51 0.14 8.17 -11.45
CA CYS A 51 0.95 8.51 -10.28
C CYS A 51 2.14 7.56 -10.11
N SER A 52 1.98 6.27 -10.45
CA SER A 52 3.10 5.32 -10.41
C SER A 52 4.22 5.66 -11.39
N GLY A 53 3.89 6.26 -12.55
CA GLY A 53 4.86 6.80 -13.48
C GLY A 53 5.64 8.00 -12.90
N ILE A 54 4.94 8.92 -12.25
CA ILE A 54 5.54 10.11 -11.62
C ILE A 54 6.48 9.70 -10.49
N LEU A 55 6.02 8.83 -9.60
CA LEU A 55 6.75 8.34 -8.43
C LEU A 55 8.04 7.59 -8.80
N ARG A 56 8.10 6.97 -9.99
CA ARG A 56 9.33 6.36 -10.54
C ARG A 56 10.34 7.40 -11.05
N GLY A 57 9.86 8.58 -11.45
CA GLY A 57 10.70 9.68 -11.92
C GLY A 57 11.27 10.55 -10.79
N LEU A 58 10.81 10.37 -9.55
CA LEU A 58 11.38 11.06 -8.38
C LEU A 58 12.77 10.51 -8.05
N ASN A 59 13.62 11.34 -7.40
CA ASN A 59 14.94 10.94 -6.95
C ASN A 59 15.09 11.23 -5.44
N PRO A 60 15.12 10.22 -4.56
CA PRO A 60 15.16 8.78 -4.87
C PRO A 60 13.82 8.22 -5.41
N PRO A 61 13.85 7.22 -6.30
CA PRO A 61 12.63 6.67 -6.90
C PRO A 61 11.86 5.81 -5.90
N HIS A 62 10.54 5.98 -5.88
CA HIS A 62 9.67 5.13 -5.06
C HIS A 62 9.54 3.72 -5.67
N ARG A 63 9.50 2.72 -4.79
CA ARG A 63 9.34 1.32 -5.20
C ARG A 63 7.87 1.02 -5.46
N VAL A 64 7.44 1.09 -6.71
CA VAL A 64 6.05 0.81 -7.09
C VAL A 64 5.87 -0.57 -7.73
N LYS A 65 4.88 -1.33 -7.27
CA LYS A 65 4.51 -2.68 -7.77
C LYS A 65 3.06 -2.69 -8.26
N SER A 66 2.75 -3.54 -9.24
CA SER A 66 1.39 -3.70 -9.75
C SER A 66 0.60 -4.70 -8.89
N ILE A 67 -0.64 -4.36 -8.55
CA ILE A 67 -1.45 -5.16 -7.61
C ILE A 67 -1.77 -6.56 -8.19
N SER A 68 -2.04 -6.66 -9.48
CA SER A 68 -2.47 -7.92 -10.12
C SER A 68 -1.36 -8.71 -10.81
N MET A 69 -0.20 -8.10 -11.07
CA MET A 69 0.86 -8.73 -11.87
C MET A 69 2.18 -8.91 -11.12
N ALA A 70 2.41 -8.20 -10.02
CA ALA A 70 3.65 -8.33 -9.26
C ALA A 70 3.57 -9.47 -8.24
N SER A 71 4.68 -10.18 -8.04
CA SER A 71 4.83 -11.08 -6.91
C SER A 71 5.26 -10.31 -5.66
N PHE A 72 4.55 -10.56 -4.58
CA PHE A 72 4.80 -10.00 -3.26
C PHE A 72 5.42 -11.05 -2.35
N THR A 73 6.44 -10.66 -1.58
CA THR A 73 6.96 -11.50 -0.51
C THR A 73 6.00 -11.47 0.69
N PRO A 74 6.04 -12.47 1.58
CA PRO A 74 5.20 -12.45 2.78
C PRO A 74 5.46 -11.21 3.67
N GLU A 75 6.70 -10.75 3.77
CA GLU A 75 7.08 -9.54 4.52
C GLU A 75 6.45 -8.29 3.91
N GLU A 76 6.48 -8.18 2.57
CA GLU A 76 5.83 -7.08 1.85
C GLU A 76 4.31 -7.10 2.02
N MET A 77 3.70 -8.29 2.07
CA MET A 77 2.27 -8.44 2.33
C MET A 77 1.90 -8.06 3.77
N ASP A 78 2.76 -8.34 4.73
CA ASP A 78 2.56 -7.95 6.13
C ASP A 78 2.68 -6.42 6.28
N PHE A 79 3.68 -5.83 5.62
CA PHE A 79 3.82 -4.38 5.52
C PHE A 79 2.59 -3.71 4.89
N LEU A 80 2.05 -4.27 3.80
CA LEU A 80 0.84 -3.75 3.16
C LEU A 80 -0.46 -4.00 3.95
N LYS A 81 -0.44 -4.86 4.97
CA LYS A 81 -1.57 -5.04 5.87
C LYS A 81 -1.49 -4.11 7.07
N SER A 82 -0.27 -3.86 7.57
CA SER A 82 -0.04 -2.88 8.63
C SER A 82 -0.10 -1.45 8.12
N HIS A 83 -0.01 -1.25 6.81
CA HIS A 83 -0.19 0.03 6.12
C HIS A 83 -1.45 -0.01 5.27
N GLY A 84 -2.06 1.13 5.01
CA GLY A 84 -3.21 1.24 4.11
C GLY A 84 -3.59 2.70 3.95
N ASN A 85 -4.34 3.05 2.91
CA ASN A 85 -4.81 4.42 2.78
C ASN A 85 -5.75 4.79 3.94
N GLU A 86 -6.35 3.82 4.63
CA GLU A 86 -7.10 4.06 5.87
C GLU A 86 -6.24 4.71 6.96
N LEU A 87 -5.01 4.23 7.19
CA LEU A 87 -4.11 4.79 8.18
C LEU A 87 -3.56 6.15 7.75
N GLY A 88 -3.27 6.33 6.46
CA GLY A 88 -2.84 7.62 5.93
C GLY A 88 -3.91 8.71 6.07
N ILE A 89 -5.18 8.36 5.83
CA ILE A 89 -6.32 9.27 6.01
C ILE A 89 -6.56 9.51 7.49
N ASP A 90 -6.56 8.48 8.33
CA ASP A 90 -6.79 8.58 9.78
C ASP A 90 -5.74 9.46 10.46
N LEU A 91 -4.47 9.32 10.07
CA LEU A 91 -3.36 10.17 10.51
C LEU A 91 -3.52 11.62 10.04
N LEU A 92 -4.01 11.84 8.81
CA LEU A 92 -4.27 13.16 8.25
C LEU A 92 -5.47 13.85 8.93
N THR A 93 -6.48 13.08 9.37
CA THR A 93 -7.67 13.57 10.09
C THR A 93 -7.50 13.60 11.62
N GLY A 94 -6.37 13.14 12.16
CA GLY A 94 -6.06 13.20 13.60
C GLY A 94 -6.90 12.25 14.47
N ALA A 95 -7.47 11.19 13.89
CA ALA A 95 -8.42 10.30 14.58
C ALA A 95 -7.78 8.99 15.04
N VAL A 96 -6.57 9.03 15.62
CA VAL A 96 -5.93 7.81 16.13
C VAL A 96 -6.78 7.21 17.26
N CYS A 97 -7.55 6.16 16.92
CA CYS A 97 -8.22 5.32 17.89
C CYS A 97 -7.15 4.42 18.52
N LEU A 98 -6.64 4.91 19.64
CA LEU A 98 -5.60 4.34 20.47
C LEU A 98 -6.05 2.98 21.03
N ASN A 99 -5.95 1.91 20.24
CA ASN A 99 -6.11 0.55 20.76
C ASN A 99 -5.23 -0.48 20.04
N SER A 100 -4.35 -1.06 20.86
CA SER A 100 -3.55 -2.27 20.65
C SER A 100 -2.17 -2.12 20.02
N LEU A 101 -1.24 -1.73 20.90
CA LEU A 101 0.09 -2.35 21.10
C LEU A 101 1.19 -2.16 20.01
N GLN A 102 2.00 -1.12 20.28
CA GLN A 102 3.47 -1.17 20.44
C GLN A 102 4.42 -1.01 19.21
N MET A 103 5.25 0.04 19.31
CA MET A 103 6.57 0.33 18.67
C MET A 103 6.51 0.68 17.17
N ASP A 104 7.14 1.74 16.64
CA ASP A 104 8.24 2.59 17.09
C ASP A 104 8.02 4.04 16.64
N ALA A 105 8.55 4.96 17.44
CA ALA A 105 8.67 6.37 17.13
C ALA A 105 9.67 6.64 15.99
N LEU A 106 9.54 7.84 15.39
CA LEU A 106 10.33 8.44 14.29
C LEU A 106 10.00 7.84 12.91
N LEU A 107 9.25 8.49 12.03
CA LEU A 107 9.50 9.83 11.52
C LEU A 107 8.16 10.49 11.15
N VAL A 108 7.75 11.42 11.99
CA VAL A 108 6.99 12.58 11.51
C VAL A 108 7.96 13.35 10.63
N LEU A 109 7.86 13.22 9.32
CA LEU A 109 8.46 14.19 8.41
C LEU A 109 7.41 14.72 7.44
N PRO A 110 7.57 15.99 7.07
CA PRO A 110 6.49 16.91 6.76
C PRO A 110 6.12 16.81 5.29
N MET A 111 4.97 17.40 4.98
CA MET A 111 4.63 17.99 3.70
C MET A 111 5.86 18.50 2.91
N TYR A 112 6.38 17.70 1.97
CA TYR A 112 6.89 18.14 0.66
C TYR A 112 7.09 16.96 -0.29
#